data_AF-A0A2H0Y279-F1
#
_entry.id   AF-A0A2H0Y279-F1
#
_cell.length_a   1.000
_cell.length_b   1.000
_cell.length_c   1.000
_cell.angle_alpha   90.00
_cell.angle_beta   90.00
_cell.angle_gamma   90.00
#
_symmetry.space_group_name_H-M   'P 1'
#
loop_
_entity.id
_entity.type
_entity.pdbx_description
1 polymer ?
#
loop_
_entity_poly.entity_id
_entity_poly.type
_entity_poly.pdbx_seq_one_letter_code
_entity_poly.pdbx_strand_id
1 'polypeptide(L)' 'MAKEEQILNYTYRLLAHRAYSEQEIKQKLEQRFPEHSALQAGVVQKLKDYHYLDDQAFAESWIKNRMRLNPRGRFLL' A
#
# COMPACT_ATOMS: atom_id res chain seq x y z
N MET A 1 0.45 16.41 14.91
CA MET A 1 1.13 15.19 15.39
C MET A 1 0.16 14.05 15.67
N ALA A 2 -0.83 14.18 16.56
CA ALA A 2 -1.76 13.06 16.90
C ALA A 2 -2.46 12.41 15.68
N LYS A 3 -2.83 13.20 14.66
CA LYS A 3 -3.50 12.66 13.47
C LYS A 3 -2.55 11.91 12.52
N GLU A 4 -1.33 12.38 12.39
CA GLU A 4 -0.30 11.74 11.58
C GLU A 4 0.01 10.33 12.11
N GLU A 5 0.13 10.20 13.44
CA GLU A 5 0.33 8.92 14.10
C GLU A 5 -0.86 7.96 13.92
N GLN A 6 -2.09 8.48 13.92
CA GLN A 6 -3.28 7.68 13.60
C GLN A 6 -3.27 7.18 12.14
N ILE A 7 -2.86 8.03 11.19
CA ILE A 7 -2.73 7.67 9.78
C ILE A 7 -1.65 6.59 9.62
N LEU A 8 -0.48 6.77 10.22
CA LEU A 8 0.62 5.80 10.19
C LEU A 8 0.20 4.44 10.78
N ASN A 9 -0.38 4.44 11.98
CA ASN A 9 -0.85 3.20 12.62
C ASN A 9 -1.91 2.48 11.77
N TYR A 10 -2.82 3.22 11.15
CA TYR A 10 -3.79 2.63 10.24
C TYR A 10 -3.11 2.02 9.00
N THR A 11 -2.15 2.73 8.39
CA THR A 11 -1.40 2.20 7.25
C THR A 11 -0.57 0.97 7.60
N TYR A 12 0.09 0.95 8.76
CA TYR A 12 0.81 -0.24 9.21
C TYR A 12 -0.11 -1.45 9.38
N ARG A 13 -1.32 -1.26 9.92
CA ARG A 13 -2.30 -2.35 10.03
C ARG A 13 -2.75 -2.88 8.65
N LEU A 14 -2.84 -2.02 7.65
CA LEU A 14 -3.11 -2.44 6.28
C LEU A 14 -1.93 -3.27 5.75
N LEU A 15 -0.71 -2.73 5.78
CA LEU A 15 0.47 -3.42 5.26
C LEU A 15 0.77 -4.74 5.99
N ALA A 16 0.43 -4.85 7.27
CA ALA A 16 0.54 -6.08 8.04
C ALA A 16 -0.48 -7.16 7.61
N HIS A 17 -1.65 -6.75 7.09
CA HIS A 17 -2.69 -7.70 6.66
C HIS A 17 -2.35 -8.33 5.31
N ARG A 18 -1.92 -7.53 4.34
CA ARG A 18 -1.38 -7.97 3.06
C ARG A 18 -0.52 -6.87 2.45
N ALA A 19 0.23 -7.23 1.42
CA ALA A 19 0.84 -6.22 0.57
C ALA A 19 -0.25 -5.40 -0.16
N TYR A 20 -0.07 -4.09 -0.21
CA TYR A 20 -0.94 -3.13 -0.88
C TYR A 20 -0.09 -2.27 -1.81
N SER A 21 -0.67 -1.85 -2.95
CA SER A 21 -0.02 -0.83 -3.78
C SER A 21 -0.14 0.57 -3.17
N GLU A 22 0.69 1.50 -3.64
CA GLU A 22 0.60 2.90 -3.25
C GLU A 22 -0.80 3.48 -3.49
N GLN A 23 -1.41 3.16 -4.65
CA GLN A 23 -2.75 3.64 -4.98
C GLN A 23 -3.82 3.07 -4.04
N GLU A 24 -3.74 1.80 -3.67
CA GLU A 24 -4.69 1.21 -2.71
C GLU A 24 -4.59 1.88 -1.34
N ILE A 25 -3.36 2.17 -0.88
CA ILE A 25 -3.14 2.90 0.38
C ILE A 25 -3.71 4.31 0.28
N LYS A 26 -3.44 5.05 -0.80
CA LYS A 26 -3.99 6.39 -1.01
C LYS A 26 -5.52 6.40 -0.95
N GLN A 27 -6.20 5.52 -1.69
CA GLN A 27 -7.65 5.43 -1.67
C GLN A 27 -8.19 5.10 -0.26
N LYS A 28 -7.55 4.17 0.45
CA LYS A 28 -7.95 3.81 1.82
C LYS A 28 -7.75 4.94 2.82
N LEU A 29 -6.70 5.75 2.64
CA LEU A 29 -6.43 6.92 3.46
C LEU A 29 -7.44 8.03 3.18
N GLU A 30 -7.77 8.27 1.91
CA GLU A 30 -8.76 9.25 1.50
C GLU A 30 -10.16 8.92 2.05
N GLN A 31 -10.57 7.66 1.96
CA GLN A 31 -11.85 7.20 2.52
C GLN A 31 -11.92 7.34 4.06
N ARG A 32 -10.81 7.18 4.76
CA ARG A 32 -10.78 7.16 6.24
C ARG A 32 -10.48 8.53 6.85
N PHE A 33 -9.74 9.38 6.14
CA PHE A 33 -9.22 10.66 6.65
C PHE A 33 -9.34 11.81 5.63
N PRO A 34 -10.52 12.05 5.03
CA PRO A 34 -10.67 12.94 3.87
C PRO A 34 -10.14 14.36 4.11
N GLU A 35 -10.32 14.89 5.32
CA GLU A 35 -9.89 16.24 5.73
C GLU A 35 -8.37 16.42 5.88
N HIS A 36 -7.57 15.36 5.70
CA HIS A 36 -6.14 15.35 6.04
C HIS A 36 -5.21 15.01 4.87
N SER A 37 -5.59 15.38 3.64
CA SER A 37 -4.84 15.08 2.41
C SER A 37 -3.33 15.42 2.49
N ALA A 38 -2.96 16.57 3.05
CA ALA A 38 -1.57 16.97 3.22
C ALA A 38 -0.78 16.02 4.14
N LEU A 39 -1.39 15.55 5.23
CA LEU A 39 -0.76 14.59 6.14
C LEU A 39 -0.68 13.20 5.51
N GLN A 40 -1.69 12.79 4.74
CA GLN A 40 -1.66 11.53 4.00
C GLN A 40 -0.48 11.50 3.02
N ALA A 41 -0.27 12.58 2.27
CA ALA A 41 0.84 12.69 1.32
C ALA A 41 2.20 12.56 2.01
N GLY A 42 2.39 13.23 3.15
CA GLY A 42 3.61 13.11 3.96
C GLY A 42 3.84 11.69 4.48
N VAL A 43 2.79 11.02 4.97
CA VAL A 43 2.89 9.63 5.45
C VAL A 43 3.22 8.66 4.31
N VAL A 44 2.58 8.82 3.14
CA VAL A 44 2.88 7.99 1.96
C VAL A 44 4.33 8.17 1.54
N GLN A 45 4.82 9.41 1.45
CA GLN A 45 6.21 9.68 1.09
C GLN A 45 7.18 9.04 2.08
N LYS A 46 6.94 9.19 3.38
CA LYS A 46 7.76 8.58 4.44
C LYS A 46 7.80 7.05 4.35
N LEU A 47 6.68 6.41 4.01
CA LEU A 47 6.61 4.96 3.81
C LEU A 47 7.37 4.50 2.56
N LYS A 48 7.41 5.33 1.50
CA LYS A 48 8.25 5.07 0.32
C LYS A 48 9.73 5.19 0.65
N ASP A 49 10.12 6.23 1.38
CA ASP A 49 11.50 6.44 1.80
C ASP A 49 12.00 5.25 2.66
N TYR A 50 11.15 4.74 3.54
CA TYR A 50 11.41 3.53 4.33
C TYR A 50 11.22 2.21 3.57
N HIS A 51 10.92 2.25 2.28
CA HIS A 51 10.70 1.06 1.43
C HIS A 51 9.58 0.12 1.94
N TYR A 52 8.63 0.64 2.72
CA TYR A 52 7.40 -0.08 3.10
C TYR A 52 6.37 -0.09 1.97
N LEU A 53 6.43 0.88 1.07
CA LEU A 53 5.67 0.93 -0.17
C LEU A 53 6.63 0.84 -1.35
N ASP A 54 6.70 -0.33 -1.94
CA ASP A 54 7.46 -0.62 -3.15
C ASP A 54 6.54 -1.34 -4.14
N ASP A 55 6.02 -0.59 -5.10
CA ASP A 55 5.11 -1.09 -6.13
C ASP A 55 5.79 -2.15 -7.03
N GLN A 56 7.13 -2.09 -7.20
CA GLN A 56 7.87 -3.07 -7.97
C GLN A 56 7.97 -4.39 -7.19
N ALA A 57 8.35 -4.34 -5.91
CA ALA A 57 8.37 -5.52 -5.05
C ALA A 57 6.97 -6.15 -4.91
N PHE A 58 5.93 -5.31 -4.85
CA PHE A 58 4.54 -5.75 -4.86
C PHE A 58 4.19 -6.50 -6.17
N ALA A 59 4.50 -5.94 -7.33
CA ALA A 59 4.22 -6.55 -8.63
C ALA A 59 4.94 -7.90 -8.79
N GLU A 60 6.21 -7.97 -8.40
CA GLU A 60 6.98 -9.22 -8.44
C GLU A 60 6.39 -10.29 -7.52
N SER A 61 6.01 -9.92 -6.30
CA SER A 61 5.36 -10.83 -5.34
C SER A 61 3.99 -11.30 -5.84
N TRP A 62 3.22 -10.40 -6.47
CA TRP A 62 1.92 -10.71 -7.04
C TRP A 62 2.03 -11.70 -8.21
N ILE A 63 2.97 -11.47 -9.13
CA ILE A 63 3.24 -12.39 -10.26
C ILE A 63 3.70 -13.76 -9.74
N LYS A 64 4.66 -13.80 -8.81
CA LYS A 64 5.15 -15.06 -8.20
C LYS A 64 4.02 -15.82 -7.51
N ASN A 65 3.18 -15.16 -6.72
CA ASN A 65 2.05 -15.78 -6.06
C ASN A 65 1.00 -16.29 -7.05
N ARG A 66 0.69 -15.53 -8.10
CA ARG A 66 -0.26 -15.93 -9.16
C ARG A 66 0.25 -17.14 -9.95
N MET A 67 1.53 -17.15 -10.33
CA MET A 67 2.16 -18.29 -11.01
C MET A 67 2.16 -19.56 -10.15
N ARG A 68 2.35 -19.42 -8.82
CA ARG A 68 2.40 -20.56 -7.91
C ARG A 68 1.02 -21.11 -7.52
N LEU A 69 0.02 -20.24 -7.32
CA LEU A 69 -1.25 -20.61 -6.70
C LEU A 69 -2.40 -20.79 -7.70
N ASN A 70 -2.33 -20.17 -8.88
CA ASN A 70 -3.36 -20.28 -9.92
C ASN A 70 -2.73 -20.00 -11.30
N PRO A 71 -1.94 -20.93 -11.86
CA PRO A 71 -1.24 -20.72 -13.12
C PRO A 71 -2.24 -20.50 -14.26
N ARG A 72 -2.43 -19.24 -14.64
CA ARG A 72 -3.12 -18.86 -15.89
C ARG A 72 -2.06 -18.45 -16.90
N GLY A 73 -2.28 -18.83 -18.16
CA GLY A 73 -1.31 -18.61 -19.24
C GLY A 73 -0.97 -17.12 -19.46
N ARG A 74 0.22 -16.88 -20.03
CA ARG A 74 0.87 -15.58 -20.26
C ARG A 74 -0.01 -14.49 -20.90
N PHE A 75 -1.11 -14.87 -21.55
CA PHE A 75 -2.04 -13.96 -22.23
C PHE A 75 -3.07 -13.26 -21.32
N LEU A 76 -3.11 -13.58 -20.03
CA LEU A 76 -4.08 -13.03 -19.07
C LEU A 76 -3.44 -12.24 -17.91
N LEU A 77 -2.14 -11.94 -18.01
CA LEU A 77 -1.34 -11.12 -17.09
C LEU A 77 -1.11 -9.74 -17.71
#